data_AF-A0ABC9C9S7-F1
#
_entry.id   AF-A0ABC9C9S7-F1
#
_cell.length_a   1.000
_cell.length_b   1.000
_cell.length_c   1.000
_cell.angle_alpha   90.00
_cell.angle_beta   90.00
_cell.angle_gamma   90.00
#
_symmetry.space_group_name_H-M   'P 1'
#
loop_
_entity.id
_entity.type
_entity.pdbx_description
1 polymer ?
#
loop_
_entity_poly.entity_id
_entity_poly.type
_entity_poly.pdbx_seq_one_letter_code
_entity_poly.pdbx_strand_id
1 'polypeptide(L)'
;MLTFPLRFPSPVAATLPSAAFLLPALTRVPLRRPLPRSNMSTAAAAPDSAASNAAAAAGGEEGGKEAVDVLVQYVVLRRDLADAWPMGSVVTQGCHAAVAAVWEHREHPDTAAYCGPDNLDRMHKVTLEVKGETQLKNLAEKLQAAGVRHKVWIEQPENIPTCIATAPCPKSQVSSFFKKLKLCK
;
A
#
# COMPACT_ATOMS: atom_id res chain seq x y z
N MET A 1 -55.07 -44.32 -31.36
CA MET A 1 -54.85 -43.47 -32.55
C MET A 1 -55.59 -42.16 -32.35
N LEU A 2 -54.83 -41.05 -32.33
CA LEU A 2 -55.20 -39.67 -32.72
C LEU A 2 -54.23 -38.71 -32.00
N THR A 3 -53.11 -38.46 -32.67
CA THR A 3 -52.07 -37.49 -32.34
C THR A 3 -52.55 -36.08 -32.68
N PHE A 4 -52.56 -35.18 -31.70
CA PHE A 4 -52.71 -33.73 -31.89
C PHE A 4 -51.33 -33.07 -31.91
N PRO A 5 -51.00 -32.18 -32.87
CA PRO A 5 -49.74 -31.46 -32.85
C PRO A 5 -49.85 -30.22 -31.94
N LEU A 6 -48.94 -30.12 -30.96
CA LEU A 6 -48.72 -28.91 -30.18
C LEU A 6 -47.98 -27.87 -31.04
N ARG A 7 -48.60 -26.70 -31.22
CA ARG A 7 -48.08 -25.56 -31.97
C ARG A 7 -47.26 -24.67 -31.02
N PHE A 8 -45.96 -24.55 -31.27
CA PHE A 8 -45.08 -23.58 -30.59
C PHE A 8 -45.28 -22.17 -31.15
N PRO A 9 -45.35 -21.11 -30.32
CA PRO A 9 -45.19 -19.74 -30.79
C PRO A 9 -43.70 -19.34 -30.82
N SER A 10 -43.30 -18.73 -31.95
CA SER A 10 -41.99 -18.12 -32.19
C SER A 10 -41.92 -16.70 -31.58
N PRO A 11 -40.72 -16.12 -31.35
CA PRO A 11 -40.51 -15.01 -30.42
C PRO A 11 -40.80 -13.64 -31.05
N VAL A 12 -41.35 -12.73 -30.25
CA VAL A 12 -41.49 -11.31 -30.58
C VAL A 12 -40.18 -10.61 -30.20
N ALA A 13 -39.53 -10.01 -31.20
CA ALA A 13 -38.34 -9.18 -31.03
C ALA A 13 -38.73 -7.85 -30.36
N ALA A 14 -38.14 -7.56 -29.20
CA ALA A 14 -38.27 -6.28 -28.51
C ALA A 14 -37.19 -5.31 -29.01
N THR A 15 -37.60 -4.28 -29.73
CA THR A 15 -36.78 -3.14 -30.15
C THR A 15 -36.59 -2.18 -28.98
N LEU A 16 -35.35 -1.99 -28.52
CA LEU A 16 -34.99 -0.96 -27.54
C LEU A 16 -34.74 0.39 -28.25
N PRO A 17 -35.25 1.52 -27.74
CA PRO A 17 -34.95 2.84 -28.28
C PRO A 17 -33.55 3.32 -27.83
N SER A 18 -32.82 3.84 -28.81
CA SER A 18 -31.51 4.49 -28.69
C SER A 18 -31.65 5.82 -27.94
N ALA A 19 -31.01 5.95 -26.77
CA ALA A 19 -30.92 7.19 -26.02
C ALA A 19 -29.55 7.85 -26.28
N ALA A 20 -29.55 8.88 -27.12
CA ALA A 20 -28.40 9.74 -27.34
C ALA A 20 -28.23 10.69 -26.14
N PHE A 21 -27.19 10.49 -25.34
CA PHE A 21 -26.81 11.41 -24.27
C PHE A 21 -26.01 12.60 -24.85
N LEU A 22 -26.61 13.78 -24.82
CA LEU A 22 -25.95 15.06 -25.08
C LEU A 22 -25.11 15.46 -23.85
N LEU A 23 -23.80 15.47 -24.00
CA LEU A 23 -22.86 16.01 -23.00
C LEU A 23 -22.84 17.54 -23.07
N PRO A 24 -22.96 18.27 -21.94
CA PRO A 24 -22.79 19.72 -21.93
C PRO A 24 -21.30 20.10 -22.03
N ALA A 25 -21.04 21.17 -22.78
CA ALA A 25 -19.71 21.72 -23.04
C ALA A 25 -19.05 22.27 -21.77
N LEU A 26 -17.87 21.75 -21.42
CA LEU A 26 -17.03 22.28 -20.34
C LEU A 26 -16.29 23.54 -20.81
N THR A 27 -16.59 24.67 -20.19
CA THR A 27 -15.87 25.94 -20.35
C THR A 27 -14.49 25.84 -19.69
N ARG A 28 -13.42 26.00 -20.48
CA ARG A 28 -12.02 26.05 -19.99
C ARG A 28 -11.75 27.34 -19.21
N VAL A 29 -11.35 27.20 -17.95
CA VAL A 29 -10.81 28.29 -17.12
C VAL A 29 -9.28 28.33 -17.27
N PRO A 30 -8.64 29.48 -17.53
CA PRO A 30 -7.19 29.56 -17.66
C PRO A 30 -6.50 29.61 -16.28
N LEU A 31 -5.58 28.67 -16.04
CA LEU A 31 -4.72 28.64 -14.84
C LEU A 31 -3.61 29.71 -14.95
N ARG A 32 -3.52 30.59 -13.93
CA ARG A 32 -2.45 31.57 -13.76
C ARG A 32 -1.08 30.89 -13.50
N ARG A 33 -0.03 31.44 -14.12
CA ARG A 33 1.39 31.07 -13.94
C ARG A 33 1.88 31.24 -12.49
N PRO A 34 2.80 30.39 -11.98
CA PRO A 34 3.54 30.64 -10.76
C PRO A 34 4.84 31.46 -11.01
N LEU A 35 5.21 32.30 -10.02
CA LEU A 35 6.45 33.07 -9.92
C LEU A 35 7.67 32.18 -9.55
N PRO A 36 8.92 32.63 -9.82
CA PRO A 36 10.13 31.82 -9.67
C PRO A 36 10.60 31.66 -8.23
N ARG A 37 11.18 30.48 -7.92
CA ARG A 37 11.81 30.14 -6.63
C ARG A 37 13.21 30.76 -6.50
N SER A 38 13.49 31.33 -5.33
CA SER A 38 14.81 31.80 -4.90
C SER A 38 15.72 30.65 -4.44
N ASN A 39 16.94 30.59 -4.96
CA ASN A 39 18.00 29.69 -4.49
C ASN A 39 18.71 30.29 -3.26
N MET A 40 18.96 29.46 -2.25
CA MET A 40 19.93 29.74 -1.18
C MET A 40 20.96 28.62 -1.17
N SER A 41 22.23 29.04 -1.25
CA SER A 41 23.44 28.24 -1.32
C SER A 41 24.09 28.14 0.06
N THR A 42 25.14 27.30 0.13
CA THR A 42 26.23 27.21 1.12
C THR A 42 25.93 26.49 2.43
N ALA A 43 26.89 25.87 3.12
CA ALA A 43 28.13 25.16 2.78
C ALA A 43 28.65 24.59 4.11
N ALA A 44 29.50 23.56 4.00
CA ALA A 44 30.60 23.20 4.91
C ALA A 44 30.31 22.63 6.32
N ALA A 45 30.85 21.43 6.56
CA ALA A 45 31.99 21.16 7.45
C ALA A 45 31.88 19.79 8.14
N ALA A 46 32.89 18.96 7.92
CA ALA A 46 33.18 17.73 8.69
C ALA A 46 33.74 18.09 10.09
N PRO A 47 33.96 17.12 11.01
CA PRO A 47 35.12 16.21 10.86
C PRO A 47 34.89 14.75 11.27
N ASP A 48 35.83 13.92 10.81
CA ASP A 48 36.14 12.56 11.24
C ASP A 48 36.42 12.47 12.75
N SER A 49 36.09 11.31 13.34
CA SER A 49 36.94 10.63 14.33
C SER A 49 36.48 9.19 14.53
N ALA A 50 37.37 8.27 14.21
CA ALA A 50 37.28 6.85 14.51
C ALA A 50 37.71 6.58 15.96
N ALA A 51 36.99 5.70 16.67
CA ALA A 51 37.57 4.89 17.74
C ALA A 51 36.69 3.65 18.00
N SER A 52 37.36 2.50 17.96
CA SER A 52 36.89 1.17 18.35
C SER A 52 36.47 1.09 19.82
N ASN A 53 35.58 0.15 20.14
CA ASN A 53 35.74 -0.67 21.33
C ASN A 53 34.98 -2.00 21.21
N ALA A 54 35.71 -3.09 21.43
CA ALA A 54 35.19 -4.41 21.75
C ALA A 54 35.33 -4.60 23.27
N ALA A 55 34.26 -4.94 23.96
CA ALA A 55 34.33 -5.62 25.25
C ALA A 55 32.96 -6.24 25.63
N ALA A 56 33.01 -7.56 25.75
CA ALA A 56 32.42 -8.45 26.75
C ALA A 56 30.99 -8.24 27.31
N ALA A 57 30.31 -9.39 27.33
CA ALA A 57 29.07 -9.74 28.00
C ALA A 57 28.97 -9.32 29.47
N ALA A 58 27.76 -8.93 29.88
CA ALA A 58 27.23 -9.19 31.20
C ALA A 58 25.71 -9.32 31.09
N GLY A 59 25.17 -10.43 31.62
CA GLY A 59 23.75 -10.68 31.68
C GLY A 59 23.03 -9.69 32.60
N GLY A 60 21.85 -9.29 32.17
CA GLY A 60 20.82 -8.73 33.01
C GLY A 60 19.51 -9.38 32.59
N GLU A 61 18.97 -10.25 33.45
CA GLU A 61 17.56 -10.60 33.40
C GLU A 61 16.77 -9.32 33.72
N GLU A 62 16.30 -8.63 32.68
CA GLU A 62 15.36 -7.54 32.85
C GLU A 62 13.96 -8.13 33.02
N GLY A 63 13.41 -7.93 34.22
CA GLY A 63 12.03 -8.25 34.57
C GLY A 63 11.07 -7.72 33.50
N GLY A 64 10.33 -8.65 32.91
CA GLY A 64 9.39 -8.39 31.82
C GLY A 64 8.27 -7.45 32.26
N LYS A 65 8.49 -6.15 32.07
CA LYS A 65 7.39 -5.25 31.76
C LYS A 65 6.89 -5.72 30.40
N GLU A 66 5.72 -6.35 30.34
CA GLU A 66 5.07 -6.63 29.05
C GLU A 66 4.90 -5.31 28.31
N ALA A 67 5.88 -4.97 27.48
CA ALA A 67 5.78 -3.84 26.59
C ALA A 67 4.70 -4.23 25.59
N VAL A 68 3.54 -3.55 25.69
CA VAL A 68 2.43 -3.72 24.76
C VAL A 68 2.99 -3.59 23.34
N ASP A 69 2.97 -4.68 22.58
CA ASP A 69 3.53 -4.67 21.23
C ASP A 69 2.68 -3.77 20.33
N VAL A 70 3.35 -2.87 19.62
CA VAL A 70 2.69 -1.86 18.81
C VAL A 70 2.16 -2.51 17.55
N LEU A 71 0.86 -2.36 17.29
CA LEU A 71 0.25 -2.73 16.01
C LEU A 71 0.74 -1.78 14.91
N VAL A 72 1.26 -2.34 13.84
CA VAL A 72 1.85 -1.58 12.73
C VAL A 72 1.31 -2.07 11.39
N GLN A 73 1.13 -1.14 10.47
CA GLN A 73 0.95 -1.45 9.05
C GLN A 73 2.18 -0.99 8.25
N TYR A 74 2.85 -1.93 7.58
CA TYR A 74 3.90 -1.60 6.64
C TYR A 74 3.31 -1.36 5.25
N VAL A 75 3.77 -0.32 4.57
CA VAL A 75 3.47 -0.03 3.16
C VAL A 75 4.79 0.04 2.42
N VAL A 76 4.98 -0.75 1.37
CA VAL A 76 6.23 -0.85 0.62
C VAL A 76 5.99 -0.45 -0.82
N LEU A 77 6.61 0.65 -1.21
CA LEU A 77 6.50 1.26 -2.54
C LEU A 77 7.71 0.92 -3.41
N ARG A 78 7.48 0.96 -4.71
CA ARG A 78 8.52 0.80 -5.73
C ARG A 78 9.21 2.13 -6.01
N ARG A 79 10.52 2.21 -5.79
CA ARG A 79 11.33 3.41 -6.04
C ARG A 79 11.37 3.78 -7.52
N ASP A 80 11.53 2.78 -8.40
CA ASP A 80 11.50 2.97 -9.85
C ASP A 80 10.20 3.62 -10.35
N LEU A 81 9.06 3.26 -9.76
CA LEU A 81 7.78 3.93 -10.03
C LEU A 81 7.72 5.32 -9.39
N ALA A 82 8.24 5.50 -8.18
CA ALA A 82 8.27 6.80 -7.52
C ALA A 82 9.11 7.84 -8.29
N ASP A 83 10.17 7.39 -8.98
CA ASP A 83 11.00 8.24 -9.84
C ASP A 83 10.34 8.54 -11.20
N ALA A 84 9.48 7.65 -11.69
CA ALA A 84 8.86 7.76 -13.02
C ALA A 84 7.46 8.39 -12.99
N TRP A 85 6.73 8.28 -11.88
CA TRP A 85 5.31 8.65 -11.78
C TRP A 85 5.12 9.95 -10.99
N PRO A 86 4.02 10.69 -11.23
CA PRO A 86 3.63 11.77 -10.35
C PRO A 86 3.46 11.28 -8.91
N MET A 87 3.92 12.07 -7.93
CA MET A 87 3.80 11.76 -6.50
C MET A 87 2.37 11.35 -6.10
N GLY A 88 1.36 12.05 -6.63
CA GLY A 88 -0.05 11.72 -6.37
C GLY A 88 -0.43 10.30 -6.79
N SER A 89 0.07 9.82 -7.94
CA SER A 89 -0.18 8.45 -8.40
C SER A 89 0.43 7.44 -7.44
N VAL A 90 1.67 7.65 -7.01
CA VAL A 90 2.39 6.77 -6.06
C VAL A 90 1.67 6.70 -4.71
N VAL A 91 1.23 7.86 -4.19
CA VAL A 91 0.45 7.94 -2.95
C VAL A 91 -0.84 7.11 -3.06
N THR A 92 -1.57 7.25 -4.16
CA THR A 92 -2.81 6.50 -4.43
C THR A 92 -2.57 4.99 -4.41
N GLN A 93 -1.45 4.50 -4.98
CA GLN A 93 -1.09 3.07 -4.92
C GLN A 93 -0.90 2.59 -3.47
N GLY A 94 -0.21 3.38 -2.65
CA GLY A 94 -0.03 3.09 -1.22
C GLY A 94 -1.35 3.05 -0.46
N CYS A 95 -2.25 4.00 -0.74
CA CYS A 95 -3.59 4.06 -0.15
C CYS A 95 -4.43 2.83 -0.53
N HIS A 96 -4.45 2.47 -1.83
CA HIS A 96 -5.19 1.30 -2.30
C HIS A 96 -4.70 0.01 -1.63
N ALA A 97 -3.38 -0.22 -1.61
CA ALA A 97 -2.81 -1.39 -0.97
C ALA A 97 -3.17 -1.45 0.52
N ALA A 98 -3.03 -0.32 1.24
CA ALA A 98 -3.30 -0.25 2.68
C ALA A 98 -4.76 -0.52 3.02
N VAL A 99 -5.70 0.10 2.29
CA VAL A 99 -7.14 -0.09 2.51
C VAL A 99 -7.55 -1.52 2.17
N ALA A 100 -7.06 -2.07 1.06
CA ALA A 100 -7.36 -3.45 0.68
C ALA A 100 -6.83 -4.45 1.72
N ALA A 101 -5.61 -4.28 2.22
CA ALA A 101 -5.04 -5.16 3.25
C ALA A 101 -5.84 -5.13 4.56
N VAL A 102 -6.33 -3.95 4.97
CA VAL A 102 -7.23 -3.79 6.13
C VAL A 102 -8.55 -4.49 5.86
N TRP A 103 -9.19 -4.22 4.71
CA TRP A 103 -10.52 -4.74 4.41
C TRP A 103 -10.56 -6.26 4.33
N GLU A 104 -9.57 -6.87 3.68
CA GLU A 104 -9.43 -8.33 3.54
C GLU A 104 -9.26 -9.03 4.89
N HIS A 105 -8.76 -8.33 5.91
CA HIS A 105 -8.45 -8.89 7.22
C HIS A 105 -9.14 -8.15 8.38
N ARG A 106 -10.23 -7.44 8.10
CA ARG A 106 -10.93 -6.56 9.07
C ARG A 106 -11.47 -7.30 10.29
N GLU A 107 -11.71 -8.60 10.15
CA GLU A 107 -12.22 -9.48 11.21
C GLU A 107 -11.10 -10.06 12.09
N HIS A 108 -9.83 -9.89 11.71
CA HIS A 108 -8.71 -10.32 12.53
C HIS A 108 -8.58 -9.43 13.78
N PRO A 109 -8.35 -9.99 14.99
CA PRO A 109 -8.25 -9.21 16.23
C PRO A 109 -7.27 -8.03 16.15
N ASP A 110 -6.06 -8.25 15.61
CA ASP A 110 -5.08 -7.17 15.40
C ASP A 110 -5.61 -6.03 14.50
N THR A 111 -6.27 -6.36 13.38
CA THR A 111 -6.82 -5.36 12.47
C THR A 111 -7.99 -4.61 13.11
N ALA A 112 -8.88 -5.34 13.79
CA ALA A 112 -10.01 -4.76 14.50
C ALA A 112 -9.54 -3.82 15.63
N ALA A 113 -8.52 -4.22 16.39
CA ALA A 113 -7.92 -3.39 17.42
C ALA A 113 -7.22 -2.16 16.82
N TYR A 114 -6.51 -2.31 15.69
CA TYR A 114 -5.85 -1.21 14.98
C TYR A 114 -6.85 -0.15 14.49
N CYS A 115 -8.02 -0.57 13.99
CA CYS A 115 -9.10 0.32 13.56
C CYS A 115 -10.11 0.66 14.68
N GLY A 116 -9.88 0.18 15.90
CA GLY A 116 -10.75 0.39 17.05
C GLY A 116 -10.64 1.78 17.65
N PRO A 117 -11.59 2.19 18.52
CA PRO A 117 -11.66 3.55 19.06
C PRO A 117 -10.37 3.99 19.80
N ASP A 118 -9.68 3.05 20.44
CA ASP A 118 -8.45 3.34 21.20
C ASP A 118 -7.24 3.64 20.30
N ASN A 119 -7.26 3.16 19.05
CA ASN A 119 -6.12 3.25 18.12
C ASN A 119 -6.40 4.03 16.84
N LEU A 120 -7.66 4.35 16.52
CA LEU A 120 -8.03 4.95 15.24
C LEU A 120 -7.27 6.26 14.96
N ASP A 121 -7.14 7.13 15.95
CA ASP A 121 -6.38 8.39 15.85
C ASP A 121 -4.87 8.22 16.10
N ARG A 122 -4.43 6.99 16.39
CA ARG A 122 -3.04 6.65 16.77
C ARG A 122 -2.44 5.52 15.92
N MET A 123 -3.05 5.24 14.77
CA MET A 123 -2.63 4.20 13.85
C MET A 123 -1.16 4.37 13.46
N HIS A 124 -0.35 3.34 13.70
CA HIS A 124 1.06 3.36 13.30
C HIS A 124 1.22 2.77 11.89
N LYS A 125 1.81 3.56 10.99
CA LYS A 125 2.12 3.14 9.62
C LYS A 125 3.58 3.46 9.28
N VAL A 126 4.26 2.52 8.62
CA VAL A 126 5.64 2.70 8.18
C VAL A 126 5.70 2.52 6.66
N THR A 127 6.12 3.58 5.96
CA THR A 127 6.27 3.56 4.50
C THR A 127 7.72 3.33 4.11
N LEU A 128 7.99 2.24 3.42
CA LEU A 128 9.32 1.80 2.99
C LEU A 128 9.39 1.71 1.47
N GLU A 129 10.59 1.58 0.94
CA GLU A 129 10.84 1.43 -0.49
C GLU A 129 11.68 0.20 -0.82
N VAL A 130 11.39 -0.38 -1.98
CA VAL A 130 12.24 -1.35 -2.69
C VAL A 130 12.67 -0.76 -4.03
N LYS A 131 13.79 -1.25 -4.59
CA LYS A 131 14.34 -0.66 -5.83
C LYS A 131 13.42 -0.83 -7.04
N GLY A 132 12.65 -1.93 -7.10
CA GLY A 132 11.76 -2.20 -8.22
C GLY A 132 11.03 -3.54 -8.09
N GLU A 133 10.41 -3.96 -9.19
CA GLU A 133 9.47 -5.08 -9.22
C GLU A 133 10.01 -6.39 -8.65
N THR A 134 11.22 -6.80 -9.04
CA THR A 134 11.83 -8.05 -8.57
C THR A 134 11.94 -8.09 -7.06
N GLN A 135 12.36 -6.99 -6.44
CA GLN A 135 12.48 -6.92 -4.98
C GLN A 135 11.10 -6.92 -4.30
N LEU A 136 10.10 -6.27 -4.92
CA LEU A 136 8.73 -6.28 -4.43
C LEU A 136 8.17 -7.71 -4.43
N LYS A 137 8.29 -8.45 -5.54
CA LYS A 137 7.85 -9.85 -5.66
C LYS A 137 8.55 -10.76 -4.67
N ASN A 138 9.88 -10.66 -4.55
CA ASN A 138 10.65 -11.44 -3.58
C ASN A 138 10.22 -11.15 -2.12
N LEU A 139 9.82 -9.91 -1.82
CA LEU A 139 9.26 -9.58 -0.51
C LEU A 139 7.89 -10.22 -0.31
N ALA A 140 6.99 -10.13 -1.30
CA ALA A 140 5.68 -10.79 -1.25
C ALA A 140 5.80 -12.30 -0.99
N GLU A 141 6.69 -12.98 -1.72
CA GLU A 141 6.94 -14.42 -1.54
C GLU A 141 7.43 -14.75 -0.12
N LYS A 142 8.33 -13.95 0.44
CA LYS A 142 8.82 -14.13 1.82
C LYS A 142 7.71 -13.92 2.84
N LEU A 143 6.89 -12.89 2.66
CA LEU A 143 5.76 -12.62 3.55
C LEU A 143 4.73 -13.74 3.47
N GLN A 144 4.41 -14.21 2.26
CA GLN A 144 3.51 -15.33 2.03
C GLN A 144 4.02 -16.62 2.69
N ALA A 145 5.30 -16.96 2.48
CA ALA A 145 5.92 -18.14 3.08
C ALA A 145 5.94 -18.09 4.61
N ALA A 146 6.02 -16.89 5.19
CA ALA A 146 5.96 -16.67 6.63
C ALA A 146 4.54 -16.53 7.19
N GLY A 147 3.50 -16.62 6.36
CA GLY A 147 2.11 -16.43 6.79
C GLY A 147 1.76 -15.00 7.21
N VAL A 148 2.57 -14.01 6.80
CA VAL A 148 2.29 -12.60 7.08
C VAL A 148 1.18 -12.13 6.15
N ARG A 149 0.03 -11.77 6.74
CA ARG A 149 -1.13 -11.23 6.01
C ARG A 149 -0.74 -9.93 5.30
N HIS A 150 -0.85 -9.90 3.98
CA HIS A 150 -0.49 -8.74 3.17
C HIS A 150 -1.28 -8.70 1.86
N LYS A 151 -1.35 -7.51 1.26
CA LYS A 151 -1.89 -7.25 -0.07
C LYS A 151 -0.76 -6.83 -0.99
N VAL A 152 -0.66 -7.47 -2.15
CA VAL A 152 0.05 -6.93 -3.31
C VAL A 152 -0.97 -6.16 -4.15
N TRP A 153 -0.74 -4.87 -4.36
CA TRP A 153 -1.56 -4.06 -5.25
C TRP A 153 -1.04 -4.16 -6.68
N ILE A 154 -1.95 -4.48 -7.59
CA ILE A 154 -1.69 -4.67 -9.02
C ILE A 154 -2.44 -3.58 -9.78
N GLU A 155 -1.70 -2.70 -10.43
CA GLU A 155 -2.29 -1.60 -11.20
C GLU A 155 -2.81 -2.10 -12.55
N GLN A 156 -3.98 -1.60 -12.96
CA GLN A 156 -4.62 -1.90 -14.24
C GLN A 156 -4.58 -0.67 -15.16
N PRO A 157 -4.56 -0.85 -16.49
CA PRO A 157 -4.66 -2.12 -17.24
C PRO A 157 -3.33 -2.86 -17.43
N GLU A 158 -2.19 -2.29 -17.04
CA GLU A 158 -0.86 -2.85 -17.34
C GLU A 158 -0.54 -4.11 -16.52
N ASN A 159 -1.31 -4.41 -15.49
CA ASN A 159 -1.20 -5.57 -14.62
C ASN A 159 0.17 -5.67 -13.92
N ILE A 160 0.69 -4.55 -13.44
CA ILE A 160 1.99 -4.45 -12.78
C ILE A 160 1.85 -4.34 -11.25
N PRO A 161 2.67 -5.03 -10.45
CA PRO A 161 2.65 -4.87 -9.00
C PRO A 161 3.35 -3.57 -8.61
N THR A 162 2.64 -2.67 -7.94
CA THR A 162 3.14 -1.33 -7.63
C THR A 162 3.49 -1.14 -6.15
N CYS A 163 2.75 -1.81 -5.27
CA CYS A 163 2.84 -1.62 -3.83
C CYS A 163 2.52 -2.93 -3.08
N ILE A 164 3.09 -3.09 -1.89
CA ILE A 164 2.66 -4.07 -0.89
C ILE A 164 2.18 -3.33 0.36
N ALA A 165 1.11 -3.80 0.99
CA ALA A 165 0.78 -3.40 2.35
C ALA A 165 0.49 -4.62 3.23
N THR A 166 0.99 -4.65 4.45
CA THR A 166 0.59 -5.70 5.41
C THR A 166 -0.82 -5.43 5.92
N ALA A 167 -1.51 -6.44 6.42
CA ALA A 167 -2.56 -6.19 7.41
C ALA A 167 -1.90 -5.61 8.69
N PRO A 168 -2.62 -4.85 9.52
CA PRO A 168 -2.13 -4.50 10.84
C PRO A 168 -1.77 -5.75 11.65
N CYS A 169 -0.59 -5.74 12.27
CA CYS A 169 -0.08 -6.85 13.06
C CYS A 169 0.95 -6.35 14.10
N PRO A 170 1.25 -7.14 15.13
CA PRO A 170 2.23 -6.78 16.15
C PRO A 170 3.63 -6.62 15.54
N LYS A 171 4.29 -5.49 15.81
CA LYS A 171 5.57 -5.12 15.19
C LYS A 171 6.67 -6.15 15.48
N SER A 172 6.67 -6.76 16.66
CA SER A 172 7.66 -7.78 17.01
C SER A 172 7.65 -8.98 16.04
N GLN A 173 6.47 -9.35 15.52
CA GLN A 173 6.29 -10.50 14.64
C GLN A 173 6.81 -10.28 13.21
N VAL A 174 6.70 -9.04 12.72
CA VAL A 174 6.94 -8.76 11.29
C VAL A 174 8.16 -7.87 11.02
N SER A 175 8.68 -7.17 12.02
CA SER A 175 9.75 -6.16 11.79
C SER A 175 10.99 -6.73 11.10
N SER A 176 11.34 -8.01 11.35
CA SER A 176 12.50 -8.68 10.77
C SER A 176 12.51 -8.69 9.23
N PHE A 177 11.35 -8.76 8.57
CA PHE A 177 11.21 -8.74 7.11
C PHE A 177 11.54 -7.37 6.51
N PHE A 178 11.36 -6.30 7.29
CA PHE A 178 11.43 -4.92 6.81
C PHE A 178 12.69 -4.17 7.25
N LYS A 179 13.45 -4.66 8.23
CA LYS A 179 14.64 -4.00 8.81
C LYS A 179 15.70 -3.55 7.80
N LYS A 180 15.81 -4.23 6.65
CA LYS A 180 16.81 -3.91 5.61
C LYS A 180 16.30 -2.95 4.54
N LEU A 181 15.01 -2.63 4.54
CA LEU A 181 14.42 -1.69 3.59
C LEU A 181 14.61 -0.26 4.09
N LYS A 182 14.66 0.69 3.15
CA LYS A 182 14.80 2.11 3.45
C LYS A 182 13.44 2.76 3.62
N LEU A 183 13.38 3.82 4.42
CA LEU A 183 12.21 4.70 4.46
C LEU A 183 12.02 5.34 3.08
N CYS A 184 10.77 5.34 2.58
CA CYS A 184 10.43 5.98 1.31
C CYS A 184 10.61 7.50 1.44
N LYS A 185 11.31 8.13 0.48
CA LYS A 185 11.59 9.58 0.45
C LYS A 185 10.88 10.28 -0.71
#